data_AF-A0A832UJC7-F1
#
_entry.id   AF-A0A832UJC7-F1
#
_cell.length_a   1.000
_cell.length_b   1.000
_cell.length_c   1.000
_cell.angle_alpha   90.00
_cell.angle_beta   90.00
_cell.angle_gamma   90.00
#
_symmetry.space_group_name_H-M   'P 1'
#
loop_
_entity.id
_entity.type
_entity.pdbx_description
1 polymer ?
#
loop_
_entity_poly.entity_id
_entity_poly.type
_entity_poly.pdbx_seq_one_letter_code
_entity_poly.pdbx_strand_id
1 'polypeptide(L)'
;GEIEMPMAVGLVGGATKVHPVAKVNVKILGVQSARELAEIMGAVGLAQNVAALRALATEGIQRGHMELHARNIAVTAGVPKDKVEKIVSKMIKEKSVSVSRAKELAGL
;
A
#
# COMPACT_ATOMS: atom_id res chain seq x y z
N GLY A 1 -18.02 -8.42 4.03
CA GLY A 1 -17.56 -7.36 4.94
C GLY A 1 -18.69 -6.38 5.08
N GLU A 2 -18.88 -5.83 6.26
CA GLU A 2 -19.84 -4.75 6.50
C GLU A 2 -19.12 -3.57 7.14
N ILE A 3 -19.72 -2.39 7.05
CA ILE A 3 -19.26 -1.20 7.75
C ILE A 3 -20.48 -0.43 8.24
N GLU A 4 -20.50 -0.12 9.54
CA GLU A 4 -21.49 0.75 10.16
C GLU A 4 -20.73 1.84 10.91
N MET A 5 -21.04 3.10 10.62
CA MET A 5 -20.44 4.24 11.31
C MET A 5 -21.31 5.49 11.18
N PRO A 6 -21.25 6.42 12.15
CA PRO A 6 -21.86 7.73 12.01
C PRO A 6 -21.24 8.49 10.83
N MET A 7 -22.08 9.02 9.94
CA MET A 7 -21.63 9.76 8.76
C MET A 7 -22.37 11.10 8.62
N ALA A 8 -21.90 12.10 9.37
CA ALA A 8 -22.44 13.46 9.32
C ALA A 8 -21.85 14.22 8.13
N VAL A 9 -22.54 14.17 6.99
CA VAL A 9 -22.13 14.84 5.75
C VAL A 9 -23.27 15.69 5.18
N GLY A 10 -22.94 16.64 4.31
CA GLY A 10 -23.92 17.58 3.77
C GLY A 10 -23.59 18.02 2.35
N LEU A 11 -24.62 18.09 1.51
CA LEU A 11 -24.55 18.66 0.16
C LEU A 11 -24.85 20.17 0.13
N VAL A 12 -25.41 20.70 1.22
CA VAL A 12 -25.85 22.09 1.29
C VAL A 12 -25.06 22.82 2.38
N GLY A 13 -24.30 23.84 1.98
CA GLY A 13 -23.55 24.72 2.89
C GLY A 13 -22.05 24.44 2.97
N GLY A 14 -21.30 25.40 3.51
CA GLY A 14 -19.85 25.25 3.68
C GLY A 14 -19.07 25.04 2.36
N ALA A 15 -17.98 24.28 2.44
CA ALA A 15 -17.06 24.08 1.33
C ALA A 15 -17.71 23.38 0.12
N THR A 16 -18.71 22.52 0.32
CA THR A 16 -19.39 21.78 -0.78
C THR A 16 -20.16 22.73 -1.71
N LYS A 17 -20.55 23.92 -1.25
CA LYS A 17 -21.22 24.96 -2.05
C LYS A 17 -20.32 26.15 -2.42
N VAL A 18 -19.16 26.32 -1.81
CA VAL A 18 -18.28 27.48 -2.09
C VAL A 18 -17.03 27.06 -2.87
N HIS A 19 -16.43 25.92 -2.54
CA HIS A 19 -15.18 25.47 -3.14
C HIS A 19 -15.41 24.91 -4.56
N PRO A 20 -14.76 25.44 -5.61
CA PRO A 20 -14.98 25.02 -7.00
C PRO A 20 -14.76 23.52 -7.21
N VAL A 21 -13.69 22.95 -6.66
CA VAL A 21 -13.40 21.51 -6.79
C VAL A 21 -14.45 20.64 -6.08
N ALA A 22 -14.97 21.08 -4.93
CA ALA A 22 -15.97 20.30 -4.21
C ALA A 22 -17.28 20.22 -5.00
N LYS A 23 -17.69 21.32 -5.65
CA LYS A 23 -18.84 21.33 -6.56
C LYS A 23 -18.66 20.38 -7.73
N VAL A 24 -17.48 20.38 -8.35
CA VAL A 24 -17.16 19.49 -9.47
C VAL A 24 -17.21 18.03 -9.01
N ASN A 25 -16.64 17.70 -7.85
CA ASN A 25 -16.66 16.34 -7.32
C ASN A 25 -18.10 15.86 -7.02
N VAL A 26 -18.95 16.70 -6.42
CA VAL A 26 -20.37 16.38 -6.21
C VAL A 26 -21.08 16.17 -7.54
N LYS A 27 -20.80 16.99 -8.56
CA LYS A 27 -21.35 16.83 -9.91
C LYS A 27 -20.91 15.53 -10.59
N ILE A 28 -19.64 15.14 -10.42
CA ILE A 28 -19.10 13.87 -10.94
C ILE A 28 -19.80 12.68 -10.26
N LEU A 29 -19.98 12.76 -8.93
CA LEU A 29 -20.65 11.71 -8.17
C LEU A 29 -22.15 11.60 -8.48
N GLY A 30 -22.80 12.69 -8.91
CA GLY A 30 -24.21 12.70 -9.31
C GLY A 30 -25.19 12.51 -8.15
N VAL A 31 -24.73 12.59 -6.90
CA VAL A 31 -25.52 12.39 -5.69
C VAL A 31 -26.59 13.47 -5.53
N GLN A 32 -27.80 13.05 -5.16
CA GLN A 32 -28.96 13.91 -4.97
C GLN A 32 -29.21 14.19 -3.48
N SER A 33 -28.68 13.38 -2.58
CA SER A 33 -28.90 13.49 -1.14
C SER A 33 -27.63 13.31 -0.32
N ALA A 34 -27.59 13.91 0.88
CA ALA A 34 -26.50 13.70 1.83
C ALA A 34 -26.41 12.23 2.28
N ARG A 35 -27.53 11.51 2.26
CA ARG A 35 -27.60 10.08 2.53
C ARG A 35 -26.87 9.26 1.46
N GLU A 36 -27.10 9.53 0.18
CA GLU A 36 -26.35 8.88 -0.90
C GLU A 36 -24.85 9.13 -0.79
N LEU A 37 -24.46 10.38 -0.48
CA LEU A 37 -23.05 10.68 -0.25
C LEU A 37 -22.47 9.87 0.91
N ALA A 38 -23.20 9.75 2.02
CA ALA A 38 -22.79 8.95 3.17
C ALA A 38 -22.64 7.46 2.83
N GLU A 39 -23.59 6.91 2.08
CA GLU A 39 -23.57 5.51 1.64
C GLU A 39 -22.39 5.23 0.69
N ILE A 40 -22.10 6.14 -0.25
CA ILE A 40 -20.90 6.06 -1.10
C ILE A 40 -19.63 6.11 -0.27
N MET A 41 -19.52 7.04 0.68
CA MET A 41 -18.34 7.14 1.55
C MET A 41 -18.13 5.87 2.38
N GLY A 42 -19.21 5.29 2.92
CA GLY A 42 -19.17 4.01 3.62
C GLY A 42 -18.68 2.87 2.70
N ALA A 43 -19.25 2.75 1.50
CA ALA A 43 -18.85 1.74 0.52
C ALA A 43 -17.37 1.89 0.11
N VAL A 44 -16.89 3.12 -0.12
CA VAL A 44 -15.49 3.40 -0.41
C VAL A 44 -14.59 3.03 0.78
N GLY A 45 -15.01 3.35 2.00
CA GLY A 45 -14.29 2.96 3.23
C GLY A 45 -14.14 1.44 3.36
N LEU A 46 -15.22 0.69 3.10
CA LEU A 46 -15.19 -0.77 3.10
C LEU A 46 -14.28 -1.32 1.99
N ALA A 47 -14.38 -0.77 0.77
CA ALA A 47 -13.51 -1.16 -0.34
C ALA A 47 -12.03 -0.91 -0.01
N GLN A 48 -11.71 0.25 0.58
CA GLN A 48 -10.37 0.58 1.04
C GLN A 48 -9.88 -0.39 2.13
N ASN A 49 -10.74 -0.74 3.09
CA ASN A 49 -10.40 -1.71 4.13
C ASN A 49 -10.08 -3.09 3.53
N VAL A 50 -10.92 -3.59 2.62
CA VAL A 50 -10.69 -4.86 1.94
C VAL A 50 -9.39 -4.83 1.12
N ALA A 51 -9.14 -3.74 0.39
CA ALA A 51 -7.90 -3.57 -0.37
C ALA A 51 -6.67 -3.58 0.53
N ALA A 52 -6.72 -2.89 1.67
CA ALA A 52 -5.63 -2.86 2.65
C ALA A 52 -5.37 -4.23 3.26
N LEU A 53 -6.43 -4.93 3.71
CA LEU A 53 -6.32 -6.30 4.24
C LEU A 53 -5.76 -7.25 3.19
N ARG A 54 -6.23 -7.17 1.95
CA ARG A 54 -5.70 -7.97 0.84
C ARG A 54 -4.23 -7.66 0.61
N ALA A 55 -3.84 -6.39 0.60
CA ALA A 55 -2.46 -6.00 0.39
C ALA A 55 -1.53 -6.52 1.51
N LEU A 56 -1.99 -6.49 2.76
CA LEU A 56 -1.25 -7.02 3.92
C LEU A 56 -1.20 -8.55 3.96
N ALA A 57 -2.29 -9.22 3.58
CA ALA A 57 -2.42 -10.67 3.64
C ALA A 57 -1.88 -11.39 2.39
N THR A 58 -1.68 -10.68 1.29
CA THR A 58 -1.13 -11.26 0.06
C THR A 58 0.38 -11.11 -0.01
N GLU A 59 1.03 -12.07 -0.67
CA GLU A 59 2.49 -12.11 -0.80
C GLU A 59 3.07 -10.93 -1.58
N GLY A 60 2.28 -10.15 -2.32
CA GLY A 60 2.79 -9.06 -3.17
C GLY A 60 3.61 -8.02 -2.39
N ILE A 61 3.07 -7.51 -1.29
CA ILE A 61 3.79 -6.55 -0.42
C ILE A 61 4.95 -7.24 0.28
N GLN A 62 4.71 -8.44 0.83
CA GLN A 62 5.74 -9.19 1.57
C GLN A 62 6.93 -9.53 0.67
N ARG A 63 6.72 -9.93 -0.58
CA ARG A 63 7.77 -10.24 -1.55
C ARG A 63 8.60 -9.02 -1.89
N GLY A 64 7.97 -7.86 -2.14
CA GLY A 64 8.69 -6.61 -2.36
C GLY A 64 9.51 -6.16 -1.15
N HIS A 65 8.95 -6.29 0.06
CA HIS A 65 9.67 -6.01 1.31
C HIS A 65 10.83 -6.99 1.54
N MET A 66 10.65 -8.27 1.27
CA MET A 66 11.70 -9.29 1.41
C MET A 66 12.83 -9.09 0.41
N GLU A 67 12.53 -8.65 -0.81
CA GLU A 67 13.53 -8.31 -1.82
C GLU A 67 14.36 -7.08 -1.39
N LEU A 68 13.69 -6.02 -0.92
CA LEU A 68 14.37 -4.86 -0.34
C LEU A 68 15.20 -5.23 0.89
N HIS A 69 14.65 -6.08 1.77
CA HIS A 69 15.33 -6.56 2.97
C HIS A 69 16.60 -7.35 2.60
N ALA A 70 16.51 -8.29 1.66
CA ALA A 70 17.66 -9.05 1.17
C ALA A 70 18.74 -8.13 0.57
N ARG A 71 18.33 -7.07 -0.15
CA ARG A 71 19.25 -6.05 -0.67
C ARG A 71 19.94 -5.29 0.44
N ASN A 72 19.21 -4.89 1.49
CA ASN A 72 19.77 -4.22 2.67
C ASN A 72 20.76 -5.12 3.41
N ILE A 73 20.48 -6.42 3.51
CA ILE A 73 21.41 -7.41 4.08
C ILE A 73 22.69 -7.50 3.25
N ALA A 74 22.59 -7.59 1.92
CA ALA A 74 23.75 -7.65 1.04
C ALA A 74 24.63 -6.38 1.17
N VAL A 75 24.00 -5.20 1.20
CA VAL A 75 24.71 -3.93 1.38
C VAL A 75 25.39 -3.87 2.75
N THR A 76 24.69 -4.24 3.82
CA THR A 76 25.23 -4.29 5.19
C THR A 76 26.38 -5.30 5.32
N ALA A 77 26.32 -6.40 4.58
CA ALA A 77 27.38 -7.40 4.52
C ALA A 77 28.66 -6.91 3.80
N GLY A 78 28.61 -5.74 3.16
CA GLY A 78 29.72 -5.16 2.40
C GLY A 78 29.80 -5.65 0.94
N VAL A 79 28.72 -6.22 0.39
CA VAL A 79 28.72 -6.72 -0.99
C VAL A 79 28.89 -5.54 -1.97
N PRO A 80 29.83 -5.64 -2.93
CA PRO A 80 30.02 -4.63 -3.98
C PRO A 80 28.74 -4.40 -4.80
N LYS A 81 28.45 -3.14 -5.15
CA LYS A 81 27.20 -2.73 -5.82
C LYS A 81 26.91 -3.50 -7.11
N ASP A 82 27.96 -3.83 -7.87
CA ASP A 82 27.89 -4.61 -9.12
C ASP A 82 27.47 -6.07 -8.90
N LYS A 83 27.67 -6.61 -7.68
CA LYS A 83 27.32 -7.99 -7.32
C LYS A 83 26.02 -8.12 -6.55
N VAL A 84 25.49 -7.02 -5.97
CA VAL A 84 24.31 -7.04 -5.08
C VAL A 84 23.14 -7.82 -5.68
N GLU A 85 22.73 -7.53 -6.93
CA GLU A 85 21.58 -8.19 -7.56
C GLU A 85 21.74 -9.71 -7.67
N LYS A 86 22.93 -10.16 -8.05
CA LYS A 86 23.24 -11.59 -8.20
C LYS A 86 23.22 -12.31 -6.86
N ILE A 87 23.75 -11.66 -5.81
CA ILE A 87 23.79 -12.22 -4.45
C ILE A 87 22.38 -12.25 -3.85
N VAL A 88 21.62 -11.16 -3.96
CA VAL A 88 20.21 -11.07 -3.53
C VAL A 88 19.37 -12.15 -4.18
N SER A 89 19.48 -12.32 -5.51
CA SER A 89 18.76 -13.36 -6.25
C SER A 89 19.07 -14.76 -5.75
N LYS A 90 20.35 -15.05 -5.46
CA LYS A 90 20.77 -16.34 -4.89
C LYS A 90 20.23 -16.55 -3.48
N MET A 91 20.35 -15.57 -2.60
CA MET A 91 19.85 -15.65 -1.22
C MET A 91 18.33 -15.90 -1.19
N ILE A 92 17.57 -15.21 -2.04
CA ILE A 92 16.11 -15.40 -2.16
C ILE A 92 15.79 -16.80 -2.69
N LYS A 93 16.48 -17.25 -3.75
CA LYS A 93 16.28 -18.58 -4.35
C LYS A 93 16.59 -19.72 -3.37
N GLU A 94 17.62 -19.55 -2.54
CA GLU A 94 18.03 -20.51 -1.51
C GLU A 94 17.21 -20.37 -0.20
N LYS A 95 16.31 -19.39 -0.11
CA LYS A 95 15.60 -19.02 1.14
C LYS A 95 16.54 -18.79 2.33
N SER A 96 17.76 -18.33 2.06
CA SER A 96 18.81 -18.09 3.06
C SER A 96 19.27 -16.63 2.99
N VAL A 97 18.48 -15.75 3.61
CA VAL A 97 18.71 -14.30 3.64
C VAL A 97 19.39 -13.95 4.96
N SER A 98 20.72 -13.86 4.96
CA SER A 98 21.51 -13.52 6.15
C SER A 98 22.83 -12.84 5.77
N VAL A 99 23.41 -12.07 6.69
CA VAL A 99 24.72 -11.41 6.48
C VAL A 99 25.81 -12.45 6.23
N SER A 100 25.79 -13.56 6.97
CA SER A 100 26.75 -14.66 6.80
C SER A 100 26.69 -15.23 5.38
N ARG A 101 25.48 -15.56 4.90
CA ARG A 101 25.29 -16.10 3.55
C ARG A 101 25.65 -15.09 2.47
N ALA A 102 25.34 -13.81 2.68
CA ALA A 102 25.70 -12.75 1.74
C ALA A 102 27.23 -12.64 1.56
N LYS A 103 27.99 -12.75 2.66
CA LYS A 103 29.47 -12.76 2.62
C LYS A 103 30.02 -13.99 1.92
N GLU A 104 29.53 -15.17 2.28
CA GLU A 104 29.92 -16.44 1.65
C GLU A 104 29.70 -16.42 0.13
N LEU A 105 28.53 -15.95 -0.32
CA LEU A 105 28.21 -15.85 -1.73
C LEU A 105 29.05 -14.79 -2.47
N ALA A 106 29.49 -13.74 -1.76
CA ALA A 106 30.29 -12.66 -2.30
C ALA A 106 31.81 -12.94 -2.26
N GLY A 107 32.24 -13.96 -1.51
CA GLY A 107 33.65 -14.28 -1.25
C GLY A 107 34.31 -13.31 -0.27
N LEU A 108 33.55 -12.84 0.74
CA LEU A 108 33.97 -11.92 1.81
C LEU A 108 34.09 -12.63 3.16
#